data_AF-A0A256IM19-F1
#
_entry.id   AF-A0A256IM19-F1
#
_cell.length_a   1.000
_cell.length_b   1.000
_cell.length_c   1.000
_cell.angle_alpha   90.00
_cell.angle_beta   90.00
_cell.angle_gamma   90.00
#
_symmetry.space_group_name_H-M   'P 1'
#
loop_
_entity.id
_entity.type
_entity.pdbx_description
1 polymer ?
#
loop_
_entity_poly.entity_id
_entity_poly.type
_entity_poly.pdbx_seq_one_letter_code
_entity_poly.pdbx_strand_id
1 'polypeptide(L)'
;MTPERSNKERRPNCRDDAPDTGVDADCVLRRLQHRTARIERREIEEALSKLENCGDLTDEQRQTVRLFGGTLAWRLTADFESILKQCSQNNQATARAVARLFNLVPESYFDDECEQS
;
A
#
# COMPACT_ATOMS: atom_id res chain seq x y z
N MET A 1 -46.96 -6.27 -14.10
CA MET A 1 -45.77 -7.10 -14.33
C MET A 1 -44.62 -6.21 -14.72
N THR A 2 -43.70 -5.97 -13.79
CA THR A 2 -42.45 -5.23 -13.99
C THR A 2 -41.33 -6.21 -14.34
N PRO A 3 -40.36 -5.80 -15.16
CA PRO A 3 -39.01 -6.28 -14.95
C PRO A 3 -38.02 -5.12 -14.72
N GLU A 4 -37.41 -5.25 -13.55
CA GLU A 4 -36.07 -4.87 -13.11
C GLU A 4 -35.13 -4.23 -14.15
N ARG A 5 -34.75 -2.98 -13.89
CA ARG A 5 -33.51 -2.40 -14.43
C ARG A 5 -32.35 -2.83 -13.52
N SER A 6 -31.58 -3.83 -13.93
CA SER A 6 -30.32 -4.19 -13.29
C SER A 6 -29.32 -3.04 -13.37
N ASN A 7 -29.09 -2.44 -12.21
CA ASN A 7 -28.00 -1.51 -11.92
C ASN A 7 -26.67 -2.27 -12.03
N LYS A 8 -25.90 -2.06 -13.10
CA LYS A 8 -24.53 -2.56 -13.21
C LYS A 8 -23.57 -1.45 -12.79
N GLU A 9 -23.13 -1.52 -11.53
CA GLU A 9 -21.97 -0.79 -11.02
C GLU A 9 -20.79 -0.93 -12.00
N ARG A 10 -20.36 0.21 -12.56
CA ARG A 10 -19.08 0.32 -13.24
C ARG A 10 -17.99 0.17 -12.19
N ARG A 11 -17.46 -1.05 -12.05
CA ARG A 11 -16.14 -1.26 -11.46
C ARG A 11 -15.12 -0.55 -12.36
N PRO A 12 -14.31 0.39 -11.85
CA PRO A 12 -13.16 0.85 -12.63
C PRO A 12 -12.15 -0.30 -12.62
N ASN A 13 -12.24 -1.13 -13.66
CA ASN A 13 -11.18 -2.06 -14.01
C ASN A 13 -9.97 -1.22 -14.39
N CYS A 14 -8.92 -1.29 -13.57
CA CYS A 14 -7.57 -0.89 -13.96
C CYS A 14 -7.09 -1.87 -15.04
N ARG A 15 -7.56 -1.73 -16.27
CA ARG A 15 -7.03 -2.49 -17.40
C ARG A 15 -5.76 -1.79 -17.89
N ASP A 16 -4.71 -2.60 -17.94
CA ASP A 16 -3.42 -2.37 -18.59
C ASP A 16 -3.60 -2.08 -20.08
N ASP A 17 -3.87 -0.82 -20.43
CA ASP A 17 -3.59 -0.30 -21.76
C ASP A 17 -2.41 0.66 -21.60
N ALA A 18 -1.21 0.13 -21.85
CA ALA A 18 0.04 0.90 -21.78
C ALA A 18 0.06 1.97 -22.88
N PRO A 19 0.40 3.20 -22.51
CA PRO A 19 1.51 3.85 -23.19
C PRO A 19 2.48 4.47 -22.17
N ASP A 20 3.78 4.29 -22.44
CA ASP A 20 4.89 5.06 -21.85
C ASP A 20 4.96 4.98 -20.31
N THR A 21 5.50 3.87 -19.82
CA THR A 21 5.40 3.33 -18.44
C THR A 21 6.19 4.10 -17.39
N GLY A 22 5.85 5.37 -17.20
CA GLY A 22 6.18 6.12 -15.99
C GLY A 22 5.54 5.47 -14.76
N VAL A 23 6.29 5.37 -13.66
CA VAL A 23 5.75 4.88 -12.38
C VAL A 23 4.74 5.90 -11.87
N ASP A 24 3.45 5.59 -11.94
CA ASP A 24 2.36 6.43 -11.41
C ASP A 24 2.43 6.51 -9.88
N ALA A 25 2.68 7.71 -9.35
CA ALA A 25 2.79 7.98 -7.92
C ALA A 25 1.52 7.62 -7.14
N ASP A 26 0.33 7.83 -7.73
CA ASP A 26 -0.94 7.49 -7.10
C ASP A 26 -1.12 5.97 -6.98
N CYS A 27 -0.70 5.23 -8.01
CA CYS A 27 -0.69 3.77 -7.97
C CYS A 27 0.28 3.26 -6.90
N VAL A 28 1.49 3.81 -6.81
CA VAL A 28 2.47 3.45 -5.78
C VAL A 28 1.93 3.76 -4.39
N LEU A 29 1.30 4.92 -4.19
CA LEU A 29 0.69 5.31 -2.92
C LEU A 29 -0.38 4.31 -2.47
N ARG A 30 -1.32 3.96 -3.37
CA ARG A 30 -2.37 2.97 -3.07
C ARG A 30 -1.78 1.61 -2.71
N ARG A 31 -0.73 1.17 -3.43
CA ARG A 31 -0.05 -0.10 -3.16
C ARG A 31 0.70 -0.09 -1.82
N LEU A 32 1.37 1.02 -1.51
CA LEU A 32 2.05 1.22 -0.22
C LEU A 32 1.04 1.11 0.92
N GLN A 33 -0.05 1.89 0.88
CA GLN A 33 -1.09 1.88 1.90
C GLN A 33 -1.71 0.49 2.09
N HIS A 34 -2.02 -0.21 1.00
CA HIS A 34 -2.57 -1.56 1.08
C HIS A 34 -1.58 -2.56 1.70
N ARG A 35 -0.30 -2.51 1.30
CA ARG A 35 0.74 -3.39 1.83
C ARG A 35 0.98 -3.11 3.31
N THR A 36 1.08 -1.85 3.70
CA THR A 36 1.24 -1.42 5.10
C THR A 36 0.09 -1.93 5.95
N ALA A 37 -1.16 -1.70 5.56
CA ALA A 37 -2.33 -2.16 6.32
C ALA A 37 -2.38 -3.69 6.46
N ARG A 38 -1.95 -4.43 5.42
CA ARG A 38 -1.88 -5.89 5.46
C ARG A 38 -0.81 -6.38 6.44
N ILE A 39 0.37 -5.77 6.43
CA ILE A 39 1.46 -6.11 7.35
C ILE A 39 1.05 -5.75 8.78
N GLU A 40 0.59 -4.52 9.00
CA GLU A 40 0.14 -4.03 10.31
C GLU A 40 -0.86 -5.00 10.96
N ARG A 41 -1.91 -5.38 10.22
CA ARG A 41 -2.92 -6.32 10.74
C ARG A 41 -2.30 -7.66 11.13
N ARG A 42 -1.51 -8.25 10.23
CA ARG A 42 -0.89 -9.56 10.46
C ARG A 42 0.03 -9.53 11.69
N GLU A 43 0.90 -8.53 11.77
CA GLU A 43 1.89 -8.45 12.86
C GLU A 43 1.23 -8.12 14.20
N ILE A 44 0.18 -7.29 14.23
CA ILE A 44 -0.62 -7.04 15.45
C ILE A 44 -1.33 -8.31 15.91
N GLU A 45 -1.98 -9.04 14.99
CA GLU A 45 -2.66 -10.31 15.31
C GLU A 45 -1.67 -11.36 15.83
N GLU A 46 -0.50 -11.47 15.19
CA GLU A 46 0.57 -12.38 15.62
C GLU A 46 1.13 -11.99 17.00
N ALA A 47 1.35 -10.70 17.25
CA ALA A 47 1.82 -10.20 18.54
C ALA A 47 0.80 -10.48 19.65
N LEU A 48 -0.49 -10.19 19.41
CA LEU A 48 -1.56 -10.46 20.36
C LEU A 48 -1.65 -11.96 20.66
N SER A 49 -1.63 -12.81 19.63
CA SER A 49 -1.67 -14.27 19.81
C SER A 49 -0.49 -14.78 20.65
N LYS A 50 0.73 -14.29 20.40
CA LYS A 50 1.91 -14.67 21.19
C LYS A 50 1.81 -14.20 22.64
N LEU A 51 1.30 -13.00 22.87
CA LEU A 51 1.17 -12.44 24.21
C LEU A 51 0.07 -13.14 25.02
N GLU A 52 -1.07 -13.47 24.39
CA GLU A 52 -2.16 -14.24 25.02
C GLU A 52 -1.72 -15.66 25.41
N ASN A 53 -0.80 -16.28 24.65
CA ASN A 53 -0.21 -17.57 25.02
C ASN A 53 0.67 -17.49 26.29
N CYS A 54 1.14 -16.31 26.68
CA CYS A 54 1.91 -16.10 27.91
C CYS A 54 1.01 -15.78 29.12
N GLY A 55 -0.30 -15.62 28.91
CA GLY A 55 -1.29 -15.27 29.91
C GLY A 55 -2.37 -14.37 29.34
N ASP A 56 -3.53 -14.35 30.00
CA ASP A 56 -4.66 -13.54 29.53
C ASP A 56 -4.30 -12.04 29.50
N LEU A 57 -4.59 -11.41 28.36
CA LEU A 57 -4.49 -9.97 28.22
C LEU A 57 -5.79 -9.30 28.67
N THR A 58 -5.67 -8.13 29.28
CA THR A 58 -6.81 -7.21 29.44
C THR A 58 -7.10 -6.50 28.12
N ASP A 59 -8.31 -5.98 27.98
CA ASP A 59 -8.69 -5.21 26.78
C ASP A 59 -7.84 -3.94 26.62
N GLU A 60 -7.42 -3.32 27.72
CA GLU A 60 -6.48 -2.18 27.70
C GLU A 60 -5.10 -2.57 27.16
N GLN A 61 -4.59 -3.75 27.53
CA GLN A 61 -3.34 -4.27 27.00
C GLN A 61 -3.46 -4.61 25.51
N ARG A 62 -4.57 -5.26 25.10
CA ARG A 62 -4.85 -5.50 23.67
C ARG A 62 -4.88 -4.21 22.88
N GLN A 63 -5.57 -3.19 23.42
CA GLN A 63 -5.68 -1.89 22.77
C GLN A 63 -4.32 -1.18 22.69
N THR A 64 -3.49 -1.31 23.72
CA THR A 64 -2.11 -0.76 23.72
C THR A 64 -1.27 -1.38 22.60
N VAL A 65 -1.33 -2.71 22.42
CA VAL A 65 -0.60 -3.38 21.33
C VAL A 65 -1.09 -2.90 19.96
N ARG A 66 -2.42 -2.76 19.77
CA ARG A 66 -3.00 -2.24 18.53
C ARG A 66 -2.55 -0.80 18.23
N LEU A 67 -2.61 0.08 19.23
CA LEU A 67 -2.14 1.47 19.14
C LEU A 67 -0.65 1.55 18.80
N PHE A 68 0.16 0.73 19.46
CA PHE A 68 1.59 0.66 19.21
C PHE A 68 1.89 0.23 17.78
N GLY A 69 1.28 -0.86 17.30
CA GLY A 69 1.44 -1.36 15.94
C GLY A 69 1.03 -0.35 14.88
N GLY A 70 -0.14 0.26 15.03
CA GLY A 70 -0.62 1.30 14.10
C GLY A 70 0.27 2.56 14.10
N THR A 71 0.73 2.99 15.27
CA THR A 71 1.65 4.14 15.38
C THR A 71 2.99 3.85 14.71
N LEU A 72 3.52 2.64 14.88
CA LEU A 72 4.77 2.23 14.24
C LEU A 72 4.63 2.19 12.72
N ALA A 73 3.56 1.56 12.21
CA ALA A 73 3.27 1.51 10.78
C ALA A 73 3.15 2.92 10.17
N TRP A 74 2.41 3.81 10.85
CA TRP A 74 2.26 5.21 10.43
C TRP A 74 3.60 5.94 10.42
N ARG A 75 4.39 5.87 11.51
CA ARG A 75 5.69 6.56 11.59
C ARG A 75 6.68 6.12 10.51
N LEU A 76 6.65 4.85 10.12
CA LEU A 76 7.55 4.31 9.09
C LEU A 76 7.15 4.73 7.66
N THR A 77 5.89 5.10 7.44
CA THR A 77 5.34 5.27 6.08
C THR A 77 4.84 6.68 5.77
N ALA A 78 4.53 7.49 6.78
CA ALA A 78 3.93 8.82 6.62
C ALA A 78 4.73 9.74 5.69
N ASP A 79 6.06 9.77 5.84
CA ASP A 79 6.91 10.64 5.01
C ASP A 79 6.88 10.21 3.55
N PHE A 80 6.93 8.90 3.28
CA PHE A 80 6.85 8.36 1.92
C PHE A 80 5.46 8.61 1.30
N GLU A 81 4.39 8.46 2.07
CA GLU A 81 3.05 8.82 1.60
C GLU A 81 2.93 10.31 1.26
N SER A 82 3.51 11.17 2.10
CA SER A 82 3.51 12.63 1.88
C SER A 82 4.28 12.98 0.60
N ILE A 83 5.46 12.39 0.42
CA ILE A 83 6.29 12.57 -0.78
C ILE A 83 5.54 12.12 -2.03
N LEU A 84 4.89 10.96 -1.99
CA LEU A 84 4.11 10.45 -3.13
C LEU A 84 2.91 11.35 -3.46
N LYS A 85 2.21 11.89 -2.46
CA LYS A 85 1.10 12.84 -2.66
C LYS A 85 1.57 14.17 -3.27
N GLN A 86 2.81 14.55 -3.03
CA GLN A 86 3.41 15.77 -3.59
C GLN A 86 4.08 15.54 -4.95
N CYS A 87 4.25 14.29 -5.39
CA CYS A 87 4.83 13.99 -6.69
C CYS A 87 3.89 14.47 -7.81
N SER A 88 4.34 15.48 -8.55
CA SER A 88 3.76 15.82 -9.84
C SER A 88 4.26 14.84 -10.93
N GLN A 89 3.64 14.88 -12.11
CA GLN A 89 4.05 14.06 -13.26
C GLN A 89 5.54 14.18 -13.62
N ASN A 90 6.22 15.25 -13.21
CA ASN A 90 7.65 15.46 -13.46
C ASN A 90 8.59 14.81 -12.43
N ASN A 91 8.08 14.20 -11.35
CA ASN A 91 8.91 13.61 -10.30
C ASN A 91 8.78 12.07 -10.22
N GLN A 92 8.74 11.42 -11.38
CA GLN A 92 8.61 9.96 -11.51
C GLN A 92 9.80 9.19 -10.89
N ALA A 93 10.99 9.79 -10.82
CA ALA A 93 12.16 9.17 -10.21
C ALA A 93 11.93 8.86 -8.72
N THR A 94 11.26 9.76 -7.99
CA THR A 94 10.93 9.55 -6.58
C THR A 94 9.88 8.46 -6.41
N ALA A 95 8.82 8.46 -7.22
CA ALA A 95 7.80 7.40 -7.19
C ALA A 95 8.43 6.03 -7.50
N ARG A 96 9.34 5.97 -8.47
CA ARG A 96 10.12 4.77 -8.81
C ARG A 96 11.01 4.30 -7.67
N ALA A 97 11.71 5.22 -7.00
CA ALA A 97 12.56 4.88 -5.86
C ALA A 97 11.75 4.29 -4.70
N VAL A 98 10.60 4.88 -4.36
CA VAL A 98 9.70 4.34 -3.32
C VAL A 98 9.13 2.99 -3.73
N ALA A 99 8.72 2.84 -4.99
CA ALA A 99 8.24 1.56 -5.51
C ALA A 99 9.28 0.44 -5.38
N ARG A 100 10.55 0.73 -5.69
CA ARG A 100 11.66 -0.23 -5.52
C ARG A 100 11.94 -0.52 -4.05
N LEU A 101 12.06 0.51 -3.20
CA LEU A 101 12.33 0.38 -1.77
C LEU A 101 11.33 -0.58 -1.08
N PHE A 102 10.05 -0.45 -1.43
CA PHE A 102 8.98 -1.27 -0.84
C PHE A 102 8.57 -2.47 -1.71
N ASN A 103 9.29 -2.75 -2.80
CA ASN A 103 8.97 -3.83 -3.75
C ASN A 103 7.49 -3.83 -4.19
N LEU A 104 6.98 -2.67 -4.64
CA LEU A 104 5.57 -2.45 -4.96
C LEU A 104 5.23 -2.65 -6.44
N VAL A 105 6.22 -2.82 -7.31
CA VAL A 105 6.08 -3.09 -8.74
C VAL A 105 7.07 -4.19 -9.11
N PRO A 106 6.71 -5.15 -9.99
CA PRO A 106 7.65 -6.17 -10.48
C PRO A 106 8.89 -5.53 -11.12
N GLU A 107 10.07 -6.15 -10.96
CA GLU A 107 11.34 -5.64 -11.50
C GLU A 107 11.29 -5.40 -13.02
N SER A 108 10.48 -6.17 -13.75
CA SER A 108 10.29 -6.05 -15.20
C SER A 108 9.75 -4.70 -15.70
N TYR A 109 9.32 -3.80 -14.81
CA TYR A 109 8.87 -2.44 -15.15
C TYR A 109 9.99 -1.38 -15.07
N PHE A 110 11.20 -1.79 -14.69
CA PHE A 110 12.29 -0.86 -14.37
C PHE A 110 13.46 -0.91 -15.36
N ASP A 111 13.42 -1.79 -16.35
CA ASP A 111 14.53 -2.11 -17.25
C ASP A 111 14.57 -1.31 -18.57
N ASP A 112 13.61 -0.42 -18.83
CA ASP A 112 13.50 0.28 -20.13
C ASP A 112 14.50 1.46 -20.34
N GLU A 113 15.39 1.77 -19.38
CA GLU A 113 16.26 2.97 -19.45
C GLU A 113 17.77 2.64 -19.49
N CYS A 114 18.18 1.50 -20.05
CA CYS A 114 19.60 1.13 -20.18
C CYS A 114 20.11 0.99 -21.63
N GLU A 115 19.35 1.38 -22.67
CA GLU A 115 19.84 1.34 -24.05
C GLU A 115 19.63 2.65 -24.81
N GLN A 116 20.35 3.73 -24.46
CA GLN A 116 20.78 4.75 -25.43
C GLN A 116 22.16 5.29 -25.00
N SER A 117 23.23 4.61 -25.42
CA SER A 117 24.60 5.15 -25.51
C SER A 117 24.85 5.72 -26.89
#